data_AF-A0A2A6BWS2-F1
#
_entry.id   AF-A0A2A6BWS2-F1
#
_cell.length_a   1.000
_cell.length_b   1.000
_cell.length_c   1.000
_cell.angle_alpha   90.00
_cell.angle_beta   90.00
_cell.angle_gamma   90.00
#
_symmetry.space_group_name_H-M   'P 1'
#
loop_
_entity.id
_entity.type
_entity.pdbx_description
1 polymer ?
#
loop_
_entity_poly.entity_id
_entity_poly.type
_entity_poly.pdbx_seq_one_letter_code
_entity_poly.pdbx_strand_id
1 'polypeptide(L)'
;MAASTRSLSPMESLPRELMWAIIEYATETVFDLRLASSLLKSHVDDYAVQRRIVGLVEKMDMISEVTWMEIKLFVRTCRASLLELRYKLLDHHEELIPEDCENARLSRTFFHRPNYVIAVYREPAKWLQNLPEWIGGKAKIVRIEQIHQTQFPFETHVIALLDQIRTKKLKFTNYVDDDFIHHLLTTHRLAQLEVLSIALRTMTDPKKFLLYLSEHVPAVQIYQILDRAISDTVPYFLGMRDFDWAPTFLEMCSKKLDKLSIVNLGLTDFLPIESSEQLRKRLPYTGKGIWFEASCTNYEQDKKYVENNHQLSVDSRDIFGNFVSVKHTSRIDEKFDNDVDITR
;
A
#
# COMPACT_ATOMS: atom_id res chain seq x y z
N MET A 1 35.31 39.09 -36.62
CA MET A 1 34.13 38.19 -36.72
C MET A 1 33.18 38.56 -35.59
N ALA A 2 32.06 39.22 -35.92
CA ALA A 2 31.05 39.57 -34.92
C ALA A 2 30.34 38.28 -34.49
N ALA A 3 30.33 37.99 -33.18
CA ALA A 3 29.56 36.88 -32.63
C ALA A 3 28.07 37.15 -32.89
N SER A 4 27.47 36.37 -33.80
CA SER A 4 26.03 36.38 -34.02
C SER A 4 25.36 35.94 -32.72
N THR A 5 24.79 36.90 -31.99
CA THR A 5 23.98 36.62 -30.81
C THR A 5 22.69 35.94 -31.29
N ARG A 6 22.70 34.61 -31.31
CA ARG A 6 21.48 33.82 -31.55
C ARG A 6 20.43 34.25 -30.52
N SER A 7 19.36 34.87 -30.99
CA SER A 7 18.22 35.21 -30.15
C SER A 7 17.57 33.91 -29.67
N LEU A 8 17.42 33.76 -28.35
CA LEU A 8 16.70 32.64 -27.76
C LEU A 8 15.24 32.65 -28.25
N SER A 9 14.66 31.46 -28.44
CA SER A 9 13.22 31.35 -28.66
C SER A 9 12.43 31.84 -27.44
N PRO A 10 11.16 32.25 -27.59
CA PRO A 10 10.33 32.64 -26.44
C PRO A 10 10.29 31.56 -25.35
N MET A 11 10.30 30.28 -25.73
CA MET A 11 10.28 29.16 -24.81
C MET A 11 11.61 29.01 -24.05
N GLU A 12 12.74 29.21 -24.72
CA GLU A 12 14.07 29.24 -24.11
C GLU A 12 14.33 30.48 -23.24
N SER A 13 13.59 31.57 -23.48
CA SER A 13 13.67 32.80 -22.69
C SER A 13 12.88 32.73 -21.37
N LEU A 14 12.13 31.65 -21.15
CA LEU A 14 11.35 31.49 -19.92
C LEU A 14 12.27 31.31 -18.70
N PRO A 15 11.91 31.91 -17.56
CA PRO A 15 12.50 31.53 -16.27
C PRO A 15 12.39 30.03 -16.03
N ARG A 16 13.44 29.45 -15.45
CA ARG A 16 13.55 28.01 -15.18
C ARG A 16 12.33 27.46 -14.43
N GLU A 17 11.81 28.22 -13.47
CA GLU A 17 10.69 27.80 -12.64
C GLU A 17 9.40 27.65 -13.46
N LEU A 18 9.19 28.50 -14.46
CA LEU A 18 8.06 28.38 -15.40
C LEU A 18 8.27 27.22 -16.37
N MET A 19 9.49 27.02 -16.84
CA MET A 19 9.82 25.85 -17.67
C MET A 19 9.52 24.54 -16.92
N TRP A 20 9.89 24.48 -15.65
CA TRP A 20 9.63 23.32 -14.79
C TRP A 20 8.14 23.11 -14.53
N ALA A 21 7.37 24.17 -14.34
CA ALA A 21 5.91 24.07 -14.24
C ALA A 21 5.28 23.50 -15.53
N ILE A 22 5.81 23.88 -16.70
CA ILE A 22 5.37 23.32 -17.99
C ILE A 22 5.71 21.82 -18.08
N ILE A 23 6.93 21.44 -17.69
CA ILE A 23 7.35 20.03 -17.67
C ILE A 23 6.47 19.21 -16.71
N GLU A 24 6.16 19.73 -15.52
CA GLU A 24 5.27 19.08 -14.55
C GLU A 24 3.86 18.88 -15.09
N TYR A 25 3.36 19.86 -15.85
CA TYR A 25 2.03 19.83 -16.45
C TYR A 25 1.96 18.84 -17.62
N ALA A 26 2.99 18.78 -18.47
CA ALA A 26 3.04 17.99 -19.70
C ALA A 26 4.24 17.02 -19.71
N THR A 27 4.30 16.13 -18.72
CA THR A 27 5.41 15.21 -18.50
C THR A 27 5.66 14.23 -19.66
N GLU A 28 4.69 14.03 -20.54
CA GLU A 28 4.81 13.18 -21.73
C GLU A 28 5.74 13.78 -22.80
N THR A 29 5.89 15.12 -22.81
CA THR A 29 6.63 15.87 -23.83
C THR A 29 8.13 15.98 -23.52
N VAL A 30 8.61 15.41 -22.40
CA VAL A 30 10.00 15.58 -21.94
C VAL A 30 11.03 15.15 -22.99
N PHE A 31 10.76 14.10 -23.77
CA PHE A 31 11.68 13.69 -24.83
C PHE A 31 11.66 14.66 -26.02
N ASP A 32 10.49 15.17 -26.40
CA ASP A 32 10.36 16.17 -27.48
C ASP A 32 11.05 17.48 -27.10
N LEU A 33 10.88 17.94 -25.86
CA LEU A 33 11.54 19.13 -25.33
C LEU A 33 13.07 18.97 -25.33
N ARG A 34 13.59 17.78 -25.01
CA ARG A 34 15.04 17.51 -25.08
C ARG A 34 15.59 17.54 -26.50
N LEU A 35 14.78 17.15 -27.49
CA LEU A 35 15.16 17.16 -28.90
C LEU A 35 15.06 18.57 -29.51
N ALA A 36 14.24 19.44 -28.95
CA ALA A 36 13.98 20.78 -29.47
C ALA A 36 15.20 21.72 -29.36
N SER A 37 15.92 21.72 -28.23
CA SER A 37 17.16 22.50 -28.08
C SER A 37 18.06 22.01 -26.95
N SER A 38 19.34 22.40 -26.98
CA SER A 38 20.30 22.05 -25.92
C SER A 38 19.97 22.69 -24.57
N LEU A 39 19.39 23.90 -24.58
CA LEU A 39 18.98 24.59 -23.36
C LEU A 39 17.75 23.92 -22.74
N LEU A 40 16.75 23.58 -23.56
CA LEU A 40 15.58 22.83 -23.10
C LEU A 40 15.97 21.44 -22.58
N LYS A 41 16.90 20.76 -23.25
CA LYS A 41 17.48 19.51 -22.74
C LYS A 41 18.06 19.69 -21.34
N SER A 42 18.87 20.72 -21.12
CA SER A 42 19.44 20.99 -19.78
C SER A 42 18.35 21.20 -18.74
N HIS A 43 17.33 22.01 -19.04
CA HIS A 43 16.22 22.25 -18.09
C HIS A 43 15.43 20.99 -17.77
N VAL A 44 15.17 20.15 -18.77
CA VAL A 44 14.48 18.87 -18.60
C VAL A 44 15.32 17.88 -17.81
N ASP A 45 16.61 17.76 -18.11
CA ASP A 45 17.53 16.86 -17.39
C ASP A 45 17.68 17.31 -15.92
N ASP A 46 17.85 18.62 -15.67
CA ASP A 46 17.89 19.20 -14.33
C ASP A 46 16.60 18.92 -13.55
N TYR A 47 15.44 19.11 -14.19
CA TYR A 47 14.14 18.83 -13.58
C TYR A 47 13.96 17.34 -13.26
N ALA A 48 14.37 16.47 -14.18
CA ALA A 48 14.26 15.02 -14.01
C ALA A 48 15.10 14.55 -12.82
N VAL A 49 16.34 15.03 -12.68
CA VAL A 49 17.23 14.68 -11.56
C VAL A 49 16.80 15.35 -10.24
N GLN A 50 15.99 16.41 -10.28
CA GLN A 50 15.55 17.08 -9.08
C GLN A 50 14.66 16.20 -8.18
N ARG A 51 15.10 16.04 -6.93
CA ARG A 51 14.48 15.15 -5.95
C ARG A 51 13.06 15.59 -5.54
N ARG A 52 12.15 14.61 -5.51
CA ARG A 52 10.91 14.56 -4.67
C ARG A 52 9.77 15.56 -4.95
N ILE A 53 9.78 16.26 -6.07
CA ILE A 53 8.72 17.22 -6.40
C ILE A 53 7.43 16.48 -6.78
N VAL A 54 7.49 15.69 -7.85
CA VAL A 54 6.32 15.00 -8.42
C VAL A 54 6.34 13.50 -8.10
N GLY A 55 5.25 13.01 -7.52
CA GLY A 55 5.02 11.57 -7.36
C GLY A 55 4.57 10.96 -8.69
N LEU A 56 5.40 10.11 -9.28
CA LEU A 56 5.12 9.53 -10.60
C LEU A 56 4.26 8.26 -10.52
N VAL A 57 4.39 7.52 -9.42
CA VAL A 57 3.77 6.21 -9.24
C VAL A 57 2.45 6.33 -8.47
N GLU A 58 1.39 5.73 -9.00
CA GLU A 58 0.10 5.65 -8.31
C GLU A 58 0.07 4.47 -7.34
N LYS A 59 0.49 3.29 -7.80
CA LYS A 59 0.53 2.06 -7.02
C LYS A 59 1.88 1.39 -7.25
N MET A 60 2.46 0.86 -6.18
CA MET A 60 3.67 0.04 -6.24
C MET A 60 3.34 -1.31 -5.62
N ASP A 61 3.50 -2.37 -6.39
CA ASP A 61 3.37 -3.74 -5.89
C ASP A 61 4.74 -4.38 -5.83
N MET A 62 5.10 -4.92 -4.68
CA MET A 62 6.34 -5.62 -4.42
C MET A 62 5.98 -7.08 -4.16
N ILE A 63 6.39 -7.97 -5.05
CA ILE A 63 6.14 -9.40 -4.97
C ILE A 63 7.49 -10.07 -4.74
N SER A 64 7.57 -10.97 -3.77
CA SER A 64 8.80 -11.66 -3.43
C SER A 64 8.59 -13.17 -3.36
N GLU A 65 9.47 -13.90 -4.02
CA GLU A 65 9.59 -15.36 -3.98
C GLU A 65 10.97 -15.77 -3.44
N VAL A 66 11.20 -17.07 -3.28
CA VAL A 66 12.41 -17.63 -2.66
C VAL A 66 13.70 -17.06 -3.27
N THR A 67 13.73 -16.91 -4.59
CA THR A 67 14.93 -16.55 -5.36
C THR A 67 14.83 -15.22 -6.07
N TRP A 68 13.67 -14.57 -6.09
CA TRP A 68 13.48 -13.34 -6.87
C TRP A 68 12.47 -12.40 -6.22
N MET A 69 12.56 -11.13 -6.61
CA MET A 69 11.66 -10.05 -6.22
C MET A 69 11.26 -9.26 -7.46
N GLU A 70 9.97 -8.97 -7.62
CA GLU A 70 9.44 -8.14 -8.69
C GLU A 70 8.76 -6.91 -8.09
N ILE A 71 9.10 -5.74 -8.63
CA ILE A 71 8.43 -4.49 -8.32
C ILE A 71 7.67 -4.03 -9.55
N LYS A 72 6.34 -3.96 -9.43
CA LYS A 72 5.44 -3.40 -10.44
C LYS A 72 5.10 -1.97 -10.07
N LEU A 73 5.44 -1.04 -10.93
CA LEU A 73 5.12 0.38 -10.81
C LEU A 73 3.97 0.73 -11.75
N PHE A 74 2.85 1.16 -11.18
CA PHE A 74 1.68 1.60 -11.93
C PHE A 74 1.77 3.12 -12.12
N VAL A 75 1.97 3.54 -13.36
CA VAL A 75 2.21 4.94 -13.72
C VAL A 75 1.14 5.40 -14.70
N ARG A 76 0.71 6.66 -14.58
CA ARG A 76 -0.20 7.24 -15.59
C ARG A 76 0.54 7.42 -16.90
N THR A 77 -0.11 7.19 -18.03
CA THR A 77 0.49 7.35 -19.36
C THR A 77 1.17 8.70 -19.56
N CYS A 78 0.58 9.80 -19.07
CA CYS A 78 1.21 11.13 -19.16
C CYS A 78 2.53 11.24 -18.38
N ARG A 79 2.74 10.46 -17.31
CA ARG A 79 3.94 10.50 -16.44
C ARG A 79 5.01 9.48 -16.80
N ALA A 80 4.69 8.57 -17.71
CA ALA A 80 5.54 7.48 -18.16
C ALA A 80 6.90 7.97 -18.68
N SER A 81 6.89 8.95 -19.59
CA SER A 81 8.09 9.49 -20.22
C SER A 81 9.07 10.09 -19.20
N LEU A 82 8.56 10.79 -18.18
CA LEU A 82 9.40 11.36 -17.11
C LEU A 82 10.00 10.29 -16.20
N LEU A 83 9.26 9.21 -15.89
CA LEU A 83 9.83 8.08 -15.14
C LEU A 83 10.97 7.43 -15.93
N GLU A 84 10.76 7.15 -17.21
CA GLU A 84 11.79 6.56 -18.08
C GLU A 84 13.02 7.46 -18.20
N LEU A 85 12.80 8.77 -18.32
CA LEU A 85 13.89 9.74 -18.35
C LEU A 85 14.69 9.73 -17.04
N ARG A 86 14.01 9.74 -15.89
CA ARG A 86 14.67 9.65 -14.58
C ARG A 86 15.49 8.39 -14.43
N TYR A 87 14.91 7.25 -14.82
CA TYR A 87 15.60 5.98 -14.83
C TYR A 87 16.88 6.08 -15.68
N LYS A 88 16.79 6.55 -16.93
CA LYS A 88 17.96 6.71 -17.83
C LYS A 88 19.02 7.68 -17.31
N LEU A 89 18.63 8.76 -16.64
CA LEU A 89 19.57 9.77 -16.13
C LEU A 89 20.22 9.38 -14.80
N LEU A 90 19.50 8.66 -13.95
CA LEU A 90 19.99 8.29 -12.61
C LEU A 90 20.65 6.91 -12.58
N ASP A 91 20.29 6.04 -13.51
CA ASP A 91 20.90 4.72 -13.68
C ASP A 91 22.09 4.82 -14.65
N HIS A 92 23.16 5.50 -14.23
CA HIS A 92 24.42 5.65 -14.99
C HIS A 92 25.23 4.34 -15.14
N HIS A 93 24.58 3.18 -15.11
CA HIS A 93 25.24 1.87 -15.10
C HIS A 93 25.23 1.16 -16.46
N GLU A 94 25.53 1.84 -17.57
CA GLU A 94 25.82 1.13 -18.83
C GLU A 94 27.22 0.46 -18.82
N GLU A 95 28.17 0.89 -17.98
CA GLU A 95 29.56 0.42 -18.07
C GLU A 95 29.95 -0.73 -17.12
N LEU A 96 29.09 -1.13 -16.16
CA LEU A 96 29.44 -2.13 -15.14
C LEU A 96 28.28 -3.06 -14.79
N ILE A 97 27.48 -3.46 -15.78
CA ILE A 97 26.59 -4.61 -15.63
C ILE A 97 27.39 -5.80 -16.17
N PRO A 98 27.91 -6.70 -15.31
CA PRO A 98 28.48 -7.98 -15.78
C PRO A 98 27.44 -8.64 -16.69
N GLU A 99 27.87 -9.29 -17.78
CA GLU A 99 26.97 -9.98 -18.72
C GLU A 99 25.98 -10.95 -18.04
N ASP A 100 26.27 -11.36 -16.79
CA ASP A 100 25.42 -12.22 -15.95
C ASP A 100 24.33 -11.48 -15.13
N CYS A 101 24.23 -10.15 -15.22
CA CYS A 101 23.26 -9.33 -14.51
C CYS A 101 22.21 -8.72 -15.47
N GLU A 102 21.46 -9.58 -16.15
CA GLU A 102 20.21 -9.19 -16.85
C GLU A 102 19.07 -8.70 -15.91
N ASN A 103 19.37 -8.44 -14.62
CA ASN A 103 18.46 -8.68 -13.50
C ASN A 103 17.75 -7.45 -12.94
N ALA A 104 17.63 -6.33 -13.67
CA ALA A 104 16.71 -5.25 -13.30
C ALA A 104 16.45 -4.34 -14.52
N ARG A 105 15.67 -4.83 -15.50
CA ARG A 105 15.26 -4.00 -16.64
C ARG A 105 13.91 -3.35 -16.36
N LEU A 106 13.86 -2.03 -16.43
CA LEU A 106 12.59 -1.31 -16.47
C LEU A 106 11.87 -1.66 -17.77
N SER A 107 10.93 -2.60 -17.69
CA SER A 107 10.18 -3.09 -18.85
C SER A 107 8.75 -2.56 -18.81
N ARG A 108 8.28 -2.06 -19.95
CA ARG A 108 6.89 -1.64 -20.11
C ARG A 108 6.05 -2.87 -20.47
N THR A 109 4.99 -3.11 -19.71
CA THR A 109 4.01 -4.16 -20.01
C THR A 109 2.74 -3.57 -20.62
N PHE A 110 2.09 -4.32 -21.51
CA PHE A 110 0.97 -3.81 -22.32
C PHE A 110 -0.43 -4.16 -21.75
N PHE A 111 -0.51 -4.70 -20.54
CA PHE A 111 -1.79 -5.09 -19.94
C PHE A 111 -2.52 -3.89 -19.31
N HIS A 112 -3.48 -3.35 -20.06
CA HIS A 112 -4.54 -2.39 -19.68
C HIS A 112 -4.15 -1.04 -19.03
N ARG A 113 -2.90 -0.81 -18.62
CA ARG A 113 -2.29 0.47 -18.21
C ARG A 113 -0.78 0.39 -18.49
N PRO A 114 -0.05 1.52 -18.66
CA PRO A 114 1.42 1.44 -18.66
C PRO A 114 1.88 1.04 -17.26
N ASN A 115 2.10 -0.27 -17.09
CA ASN A 115 2.73 -0.82 -15.90
C ASN A 115 4.20 -1.03 -16.26
N TYR A 116 5.06 -0.49 -15.43
CA TYR A 116 6.48 -0.79 -15.49
C TYR A 116 6.76 -1.93 -14.53
N VAL A 117 7.54 -2.89 -14.99
CA VAL A 117 7.98 -4.03 -14.19
C VAL A 117 9.49 -3.97 -14.07
N ILE A 118 9.97 -4.08 -12.84
CA ILE A 118 11.37 -4.25 -12.49
C ILE A 118 11.46 -5.62 -11.80
N ALA A 119 11.98 -6.62 -12.50
CA ALA A 119 12.16 -7.97 -11.97
C ALA A 119 13.62 -8.19 -11.59
N VAL A 120 13.86 -8.74 -10.40
CA VAL A 120 15.18 -8.92 -9.80
C VAL A 120 15.36 -10.32 -9.26
N TYR A 121 16.33 -11.04 -9.82
CA TYR A 121 16.54 -12.47 -9.54
C TYR A 121 17.67 -12.76 -8.55
N ARG A 122 18.31 -11.75 -7.98
CA ARG A 122 19.44 -11.88 -7.04
C ARG A 122 19.33 -10.82 -5.94
N GLU A 123 20.27 -10.83 -4.99
CA GLU A 123 20.30 -9.92 -3.84
C GLU A 123 19.90 -8.50 -4.25
N PRO A 124 18.84 -7.93 -3.63
CA PRO A 124 18.23 -6.70 -4.11
C PRO A 124 19.26 -5.55 -4.08
N ALA A 125 19.83 -5.26 -5.26
CA ALA A 125 21.06 -4.51 -5.37
C ALA A 125 20.90 -3.01 -5.06
N LYS A 126 21.99 -2.26 -5.22
CA LYS A 126 22.07 -0.78 -5.13
C LYS A 126 20.90 -0.03 -5.81
N TRP A 127 20.26 -0.61 -6.83
CA TRP A 127 19.13 0.00 -7.54
C TRP A 127 17.91 0.24 -6.64
N LEU A 128 17.63 -0.61 -5.63
CA LEU A 128 16.52 -0.40 -4.70
C LEU A 128 16.70 0.88 -3.87
N GLN A 129 17.95 1.27 -3.62
CA GLN A 129 18.30 2.52 -2.97
C GLN A 129 18.02 3.74 -3.88
N ASN A 130 18.05 3.54 -5.20
CA ASN A 130 17.76 4.57 -6.20
C ASN A 130 16.28 4.65 -6.56
N LEU A 131 15.49 3.59 -6.32
CA LEU A 131 14.07 3.55 -6.65
C LEU A 131 13.27 4.76 -6.09
N PRO A 132 13.47 5.21 -4.84
CA PRO A 132 12.83 6.43 -4.34
C PRO A 132 13.13 7.67 -5.19
N GLU A 133 14.35 7.80 -5.72
CA GLU A 133 14.74 8.91 -6.60
C GLU A 133 13.95 8.83 -7.92
N TRP A 134 13.88 7.65 -8.51
CA TRP A 134 13.19 7.41 -9.79
C TRP A 134 11.70 7.77 -9.72
N ILE A 135 11.01 7.30 -8.69
CA ILE A 135 9.55 7.48 -8.56
C ILE A 135 9.16 8.85 -7.97
N GLY A 136 10.13 9.63 -7.49
CA GLY A 136 9.90 10.91 -6.81
C GLY A 136 9.55 10.79 -5.32
N GLY A 137 9.91 9.68 -4.68
CA GLY A 137 9.79 9.45 -3.24
C GLY A 137 8.34 9.35 -2.74
N LYS A 138 7.38 9.12 -3.64
CA LYS A 138 5.94 9.07 -3.33
C LYS A 138 5.28 7.96 -4.14
N ALA A 139 4.45 7.18 -3.49
CA ALA A 139 3.49 6.26 -4.11
C ALA A 139 2.16 6.41 -3.36
N LYS A 140 1.01 6.42 -4.04
CA LYS A 140 -0.28 6.56 -3.33
C LYS A 140 -0.60 5.30 -2.53
N ILE A 141 -0.29 4.14 -3.13
CA ILE A 141 -0.53 2.80 -2.58
C ILE A 141 0.76 2.01 -2.69
N VAL A 142 1.14 1.33 -1.61
CA VAL A 142 2.19 0.32 -1.62
C VAL A 142 1.60 -1.01 -1.18
N ARG A 143 1.72 -2.03 -2.02
CA ARG A 143 1.34 -3.41 -1.71
C ARG A 143 2.59 -4.27 -1.65
N ILE A 144 2.71 -5.08 -0.61
CA ILE A 144 3.81 -6.00 -0.39
C ILE A 144 3.22 -7.40 -0.26
N GLU A 145 3.74 -8.31 -1.06
CA GLU A 145 3.28 -9.68 -1.20
C GLU A 145 4.49 -10.60 -1.14
N GLN A 146 4.68 -11.30 -0.02
CA GLN A 146 5.79 -12.23 0.18
C GLN A 146 5.27 -13.65 0.10
N ILE A 147 5.56 -14.36 -0.98
CA ILE A 147 5.00 -15.69 -1.23
C ILE A 147 5.69 -16.75 -0.37
N HIS A 148 6.99 -16.60 -0.12
CA HIS A 148 7.81 -17.55 0.64
C HIS A 148 8.86 -16.84 1.51
N GLN A 149 9.44 -17.57 2.48
CA GLN A 149 10.66 -17.14 3.15
C GLN A 149 11.77 -16.99 2.09
N THR A 150 12.30 -15.78 1.97
CA THR A 150 13.33 -15.44 0.99
C THR A 150 14.69 -15.88 1.51
N GLN A 151 15.62 -16.20 0.60
CA GLN A 151 17.01 -16.49 0.99
C GLN A 151 17.82 -15.22 1.35
N PHE A 152 17.29 -14.04 1.02
CA PHE A 152 17.90 -12.73 1.29
C PHE A 152 17.05 -11.95 2.29
N PRO A 153 17.60 -10.93 2.98
CA PRO A 153 16.89 -10.16 4.02
C PRO A 153 15.89 -9.19 3.39
N PHE A 154 14.80 -9.72 2.84
CA PHE A 154 13.76 -8.99 2.13
C PHE A 154 13.16 -7.90 3.01
N GLU A 155 12.87 -8.25 4.26
CA GLU A 155 12.31 -7.40 5.29
C GLU A 155 13.12 -6.11 5.43
N THR A 156 14.45 -6.23 5.60
CA THR A 156 15.36 -5.09 5.74
C THR A 156 15.34 -4.17 4.53
N HIS A 157 15.32 -4.73 3.31
CA HIS A 157 15.30 -3.93 2.08
C HIS A 157 13.96 -3.21 1.87
N VAL A 158 12.85 -3.91 2.15
CA VAL A 158 11.50 -3.35 2.06
C VAL A 158 11.35 -2.22 3.07
N ILE A 159 11.80 -2.42 4.30
CA ILE A 159 11.81 -1.40 5.35
C ILE A 159 12.61 -0.18 4.90
N ALA A 160 13.86 -0.38 4.45
CA ALA A 160 14.72 0.72 4.01
C ALA A 160 14.13 1.50 2.82
N LEU A 161 13.39 0.82 1.94
CA LEU A 161 12.66 1.44 0.85
C LEU A 161 11.45 2.22 1.35
N LEU A 162 10.62 1.60 2.20
CA LEU A 162 9.46 2.25 2.82
C LEU A 162 9.88 3.50 3.58
N ASP A 163 11.06 3.50 4.21
CA ASP A 163 11.67 4.64 4.88
C ASP A 163 12.03 5.82 3.98
N GLN A 164 11.99 5.63 2.66
CA GLN A 164 12.29 6.67 1.68
C GLN A 164 11.07 7.04 0.83
N ILE A 165 10.00 6.24 0.84
CA ILE A 165 8.79 6.46 0.06
C ILE A 165 7.65 6.92 0.96
N ARG A 166 7.03 8.06 0.64
CA ARG A 166 5.79 8.48 1.30
C ARG A 166 4.60 7.77 0.67
N THR A 167 3.78 7.12 1.50
CA THR A 167 2.52 6.51 1.10
C THR A 167 1.44 6.80 2.12
N LYS A 168 0.18 6.82 1.66
CA LYS A 168 -1.01 6.94 2.50
C LYS A 168 -1.69 5.60 2.73
N LYS A 169 -1.47 4.63 1.83
CA LYS A 169 -2.07 3.30 1.91
C LYS A 169 -0.96 2.25 1.83
N LEU A 170 -0.93 1.35 2.81
CA LEU A 170 0.01 0.25 2.87
C LEU A 170 -0.76 -1.07 3.01
N LYS A 171 -0.42 -2.05 2.18
CA LYS A 171 -1.10 -3.36 2.15
C LYS A 171 -0.09 -4.49 2.18
N PHE A 172 -0.21 -5.39 3.15
CA PHE A 172 0.51 -6.65 3.21
C PHE A 172 -0.46 -7.79 2.92
N THR A 173 -0.24 -8.55 1.87
CA THR A 173 -1.16 -9.61 1.42
C THR A 173 -0.73 -11.02 1.80
N ASN A 174 0.42 -11.19 2.45
CA ASN A 174 0.88 -12.49 2.90
C ASN A 174 1.51 -12.42 4.30
N TYR A 175 2.07 -13.54 4.76
CA TYR A 175 2.70 -13.71 6.06
C TYR A 175 3.69 -12.59 6.36
N VAL A 176 3.44 -11.92 7.49
CA VAL A 176 4.35 -10.97 8.10
C VAL A 176 4.70 -11.54 9.47
N ASP A 177 5.98 -11.69 9.78
CA ASP A 177 6.41 -12.15 11.10
C ASP A 177 6.36 -11.02 12.15
N ASP A 178 6.47 -11.42 13.41
CA ASP A 178 6.42 -10.51 14.56
C ASP A 178 7.56 -9.48 14.54
N ASP A 179 8.73 -9.84 14.00
CA ASP A 179 9.92 -8.96 13.95
C ASP A 179 9.72 -7.83 12.93
N PHE A 180 9.24 -8.15 11.72
CA PHE A 180 8.87 -7.17 10.72
C PHE A 180 7.76 -6.25 11.24
N ILE A 181 6.76 -6.82 11.91
CA ILE A 181 5.68 -6.05 12.51
C ILE A 181 6.24 -5.10 13.55
N HIS A 182 7.08 -5.58 14.46
CA HIS A 182 7.72 -4.74 15.46
C HIS A 182 8.53 -3.61 14.83
N HIS A 183 9.26 -3.90 13.75
CA HIS A 183 9.96 -2.87 13.00
C HIS A 183 8.99 -1.84 12.42
N LEU A 184 7.92 -2.28 11.76
CA LEU A 184 6.88 -1.40 11.23
C LEU A 184 6.28 -0.51 12.34
N LEU A 185 6.04 -1.06 13.54
CA LEU A 185 5.55 -0.29 14.69
C LEU A 185 6.56 0.76 15.16
N THR A 186 7.85 0.44 15.20
CA THR A 186 8.87 1.40 15.67
C THR A 186 9.11 2.56 14.69
N THR A 187 8.78 2.38 13.41
CA THR A 187 8.87 3.47 12.44
C THR A 187 7.80 4.54 12.68
N HIS A 188 8.18 5.82 12.68
CA HIS A 188 7.26 6.96 12.86
C HIS A 188 6.25 7.16 11.71
N ARG A 189 6.15 6.19 10.80
CA ARG A 189 5.44 6.28 9.53
C ARG A 189 3.99 5.83 9.63
N LEU A 190 3.66 4.98 10.59
CA LEU A 190 2.27 4.55 10.79
C LEU A 190 1.33 5.74 11.04
N ALA A 191 1.81 6.78 11.73
CA ALA A 191 1.02 7.98 11.97
C ALA A 191 0.63 8.74 10.68
N GLN A 192 1.37 8.55 9.58
CA GLN A 192 1.11 9.17 8.27
C GLN A 192 0.20 8.33 7.38
N LEU A 193 -0.02 7.05 7.73
CA LEU A 193 -0.91 6.18 6.97
C LEU A 193 -2.37 6.56 7.23
N GLU A 194 -3.13 6.62 6.16
CA GLU A 194 -4.59 6.72 6.19
C GLU A 194 -5.21 5.31 6.24
N VAL A 195 -4.58 4.33 5.58
CA VAL A 195 -5.07 2.94 5.55
C VAL A 195 -3.91 1.96 5.69
N LEU A 196 -4.07 0.98 6.59
CA LEU A 196 -3.23 -0.20 6.70
C LEU A 196 -4.07 -1.46 6.49
N SER A 197 -3.73 -2.26 5.49
CA SER A 197 -4.27 -3.62 5.30
C SER A 197 -3.16 -4.62 5.62
N ILE A 198 -3.41 -5.60 6.48
CA ILE A 198 -2.41 -6.59 6.87
C ILE A 198 -3.00 -8.00 6.85
N ALA A 199 -2.25 -8.96 6.34
CA ALA A 199 -2.56 -10.37 6.41
C ALA A 199 -1.68 -11.03 7.47
N LEU A 200 -2.29 -11.74 8.42
CA LEU A 200 -1.63 -12.30 9.59
C LEU A 200 -2.04 -13.76 9.79
N ARG A 201 -1.11 -14.59 10.28
CA ARG A 201 -1.41 -15.97 10.66
C ARG A 201 -1.59 -16.08 12.18
N THR A 202 -0.52 -15.79 12.91
CA THR A 202 -0.44 -15.81 14.37
C THR A 202 0.38 -14.63 14.84
N MET A 203 0.28 -14.27 16.12
CA MET A 203 1.10 -13.23 16.72
C MET A 203 1.33 -13.52 18.21
N THR A 204 2.47 -13.09 18.75
CA THR A 204 2.80 -13.31 20.17
C THR A 204 1.91 -12.50 21.12
N ASP A 205 1.59 -11.25 20.79
CA ASP A 205 0.71 -10.37 21.58
C ASP A 205 -0.26 -9.59 20.67
N PRO A 206 -1.28 -10.27 20.10
CA PRO A 206 -2.18 -9.65 19.14
C PRO A 206 -2.99 -8.53 19.76
N LYS A 207 -3.39 -8.63 21.04
CA LYS A 207 -4.14 -7.55 21.70
C LYS A 207 -3.34 -6.26 21.73
N LYS A 208 -2.10 -6.29 22.23
CA LYS A 208 -1.26 -5.10 22.33
C LYS A 208 -0.96 -4.52 20.95
N PHE A 209 -0.69 -5.37 19.97
CA PHE A 209 -0.48 -4.94 18.59
C PHE A 209 -1.69 -4.22 17.99
N LEU A 210 -2.89 -4.80 18.10
CA LEU A 210 -4.10 -4.21 17.57
C LEU A 210 -4.43 -2.85 18.23
N LEU A 211 -4.25 -2.76 19.54
CA LEU A 211 -4.40 -1.50 20.26
C LEU A 211 -3.38 -0.46 19.79
N TYR A 212 -2.13 -0.86 19.58
CA TYR A 212 -1.10 0.01 19.02
C TYR A 212 -1.48 0.52 17.62
N LEU A 213 -1.95 -0.36 16.72
CA LEU A 213 -2.41 0.07 15.39
C LEU A 213 -3.52 1.13 15.47
N SER A 214 -4.48 0.92 16.38
CA SER A 214 -5.63 1.81 16.54
C SER A 214 -5.29 3.19 17.11
N GLU A 215 -4.10 3.36 17.67
CA GLU A 215 -3.55 4.67 18.09
C GLU A 215 -2.95 5.45 16.92
N HIS A 216 -2.45 4.75 15.90
CA HIS A 216 -1.61 5.35 14.87
C HIS A 216 -2.31 5.48 13.52
N VAL A 217 -3.22 4.56 13.17
CA VAL A 217 -3.85 4.49 11.84
C VAL A 217 -5.38 4.67 11.96
N PRO A 218 -6.01 5.53 11.13
CA PRO A 218 -7.46 5.75 11.20
C PRO A 218 -8.28 4.64 10.53
N ALA A 219 -7.71 3.92 9.54
CA ALA A 219 -8.36 2.77 8.93
C ALA A 219 -7.46 1.53 8.91
N VAL A 220 -7.95 0.42 9.45
CA VAL A 220 -7.23 -0.86 9.51
C VAL A 220 -8.09 -1.97 8.93
N GLN A 221 -7.48 -2.80 8.10
CA GLN A 221 -8.06 -4.03 7.59
C GLN A 221 -7.15 -5.20 7.92
N ILE A 222 -7.73 -6.26 8.47
CA ILE A 222 -7.02 -7.43 8.92
C ILE A 222 -7.58 -8.64 8.18
N TYR A 223 -6.69 -9.39 7.56
CA TYR A 223 -7.00 -10.69 6.96
C TYR A 223 -6.30 -11.76 7.77
N GLN A 224 -7.05 -12.70 8.33
CA GLN A 224 -6.42 -13.87 8.94
C GLN A 224 -6.22 -14.96 7.89
N ILE A 225 -4.96 -15.34 7.70
CA ILE A 225 -4.59 -16.49 6.87
C ILE A 225 -4.79 -17.75 7.71
N LEU A 226 -5.56 -18.70 7.19
CA LEU A 226 -5.83 -19.96 7.87
C LEU A 226 -4.54 -20.74 8.11
N ASP A 227 -4.31 -21.15 9.36
CA ASP A 227 -3.30 -22.15 9.68
C ASP A 227 -3.92 -23.54 9.56
N ARG A 228 -3.40 -24.36 8.64
CA ARG A 228 -3.89 -25.72 8.40
C ARG A 228 -3.80 -26.64 9.62
N ALA A 229 -2.99 -26.28 10.63
CA ALA A 229 -2.86 -27.04 11.86
C ALA A 229 -4.01 -26.80 12.86
N ILE A 230 -4.89 -25.83 12.61
CA ILE A 230 -5.94 -25.41 13.53
C ILE A 230 -7.28 -25.98 13.07
N SER A 231 -8.00 -26.63 13.98
CA SER A 231 -9.37 -27.02 13.70
C SER A 231 -10.27 -25.77 13.64
N ASP A 232 -11.08 -25.77 12.60
CA ASP A 232 -12.27 -24.99 12.33
C ASP A 232 -13.28 -24.89 13.49
N THR A 233 -13.19 -25.76 14.51
CA THR A 233 -14.16 -25.81 15.61
C THR A 233 -13.83 -24.95 16.82
N VAL A 234 -12.63 -24.36 16.87
CA VAL A 234 -12.18 -23.58 18.04
C VAL A 234 -12.22 -22.08 17.70
N PRO A 235 -12.89 -21.25 18.51
CA PRO A 235 -12.80 -19.79 18.43
C PRO A 235 -11.33 -19.35 18.44
N TYR A 236 -10.83 -18.93 17.28
CA TYR A 236 -9.41 -18.65 17.11
C TYR A 236 -9.16 -17.42 16.25
N PHE A 237 -8.38 -16.48 16.80
CA PHE A 237 -7.93 -15.30 16.08
C PHE A 237 -6.52 -14.92 16.50
N LEU A 238 -5.63 -14.74 15.51
CA LEU A 238 -4.25 -14.28 15.66
C LEU A 238 -3.41 -14.97 16.75
N GLY A 239 -3.58 -16.27 16.97
CA GLY A 239 -2.84 -17.01 17.99
C GLY A 239 -3.60 -17.27 19.29
N MET A 240 -4.71 -16.56 19.54
CA MET A 240 -5.48 -16.72 20.78
C MET A 240 -6.70 -17.61 20.56
N ARG A 241 -6.97 -18.48 21.55
CA ARG A 241 -8.16 -19.34 21.62
C ARG A 241 -9.14 -18.80 22.67
N ASP A 242 -10.43 -18.92 22.38
CA ASP A 242 -11.52 -18.61 23.33
C ASP A 242 -11.40 -17.21 23.97
N PHE A 243 -10.86 -16.26 23.21
CA PHE A 243 -10.62 -14.90 23.69
C PHE A 243 -11.81 -14.00 23.33
N ASP A 244 -12.30 -13.23 24.31
CA ASP A 244 -13.36 -12.24 24.07
C ASP A 244 -12.78 -11.00 23.38
N TRP A 245 -12.95 -10.95 22.06
CA TRP A 245 -12.41 -9.87 21.22
C TRP A 245 -13.24 -8.58 21.26
N ALA A 246 -14.50 -8.63 21.67
CA ALA A 246 -15.38 -7.46 21.62
C ALA A 246 -14.86 -6.27 22.45
N PRO A 247 -14.39 -6.45 23.71
CA PRO A 247 -13.76 -5.37 24.47
C PRO A 247 -12.56 -4.74 23.75
N THR A 248 -11.72 -5.55 23.11
CA THR A 248 -10.54 -5.06 22.37
C THR A 248 -10.95 -4.25 21.15
N PHE A 249 -11.92 -4.70 20.35
CA PHE A 249 -12.39 -3.96 19.17
C PHE A 249 -13.12 -2.65 19.55
N LEU A 250 -13.85 -2.64 20.66
CA LEU A 250 -14.43 -1.42 21.23
C LEU A 250 -13.34 -0.43 21.64
N GLU A 251 -12.31 -0.91 22.34
CA GLU A 251 -11.17 -0.08 22.73
C GLU A 251 -10.46 0.47 21.48
N MET A 252 -10.19 -0.34 20.46
CA MET A 252 -9.60 0.13 19.20
C MET A 252 -10.41 1.28 18.58
N CYS A 253 -11.73 1.11 18.42
CA CYS A 253 -12.60 2.11 17.81
C CYS A 253 -12.75 3.38 18.66
N SER A 254 -12.45 3.30 19.96
CA SER A 254 -12.43 4.48 20.85
C SER A 254 -11.20 5.38 20.64
N LYS A 255 -10.14 4.87 19.99
CA LYS A 255 -8.87 5.58 19.76
C LYS A 255 -8.89 6.37 18.44
N LYS A 256 -7.80 6.41 17.67
CA LYS A 256 -7.73 7.12 16.38
C LYS A 256 -8.49 6.38 15.27
N LEU A 257 -8.61 5.06 15.39
CA LEU A 257 -9.29 4.20 14.43
C LEU A 257 -10.77 4.59 14.26
N ASP A 258 -11.17 4.94 13.05
CA ASP A 258 -12.56 5.15 12.68
C ASP A 258 -13.10 4.01 11.81
N LYS A 259 -12.22 3.25 11.14
CA LYS A 259 -12.60 2.21 10.19
C LYS A 259 -11.86 0.90 10.46
N LEU A 260 -12.58 -0.16 10.74
CA LEU A 260 -12.03 -1.49 11.02
C LEU A 260 -12.74 -2.55 10.18
N SER A 261 -11.96 -3.34 9.44
CA SER A 261 -12.44 -4.55 8.75
C SER A 261 -11.63 -5.76 9.22
N ILE A 262 -12.30 -6.82 9.64
CA ILE A 262 -11.66 -8.08 10.03
C ILE A 262 -12.24 -9.21 9.20
N VAL A 263 -11.39 -9.90 8.45
CA VAL A 263 -11.76 -10.98 7.54
C VAL A 263 -11.08 -12.25 8.03
N ASN A 264 -11.86 -13.17 8.63
CA ASN A 264 -11.39 -14.44 9.18
C ASN A 264 -12.29 -15.58 8.69
N LEU A 265 -12.22 -15.83 7.38
CA LEU A 265 -13.20 -16.67 6.66
C LEU A 265 -13.20 -18.13 7.10
N GLY A 266 -12.05 -18.66 7.53
CA GLY A 266 -11.92 -20.05 7.93
C GLY A 266 -12.27 -20.33 9.40
N LEU A 267 -12.39 -19.28 10.23
CA LEU A 267 -12.52 -19.40 11.69
C LEU A 267 -13.47 -18.34 12.22
N THR A 268 -14.70 -18.32 11.71
CA THR A 268 -15.72 -17.30 12.03
C THR A 268 -16.11 -17.25 13.51
N ASP A 269 -15.85 -18.34 14.24
CA ASP A 269 -16.20 -18.50 15.66
C ASP A 269 -15.35 -17.66 16.62
N PHE A 270 -14.31 -17.00 16.14
CA PHE A 270 -13.57 -16.02 16.95
C PHE A 270 -14.43 -14.86 17.45
N LEU A 271 -15.54 -14.58 16.77
CA LEU A 271 -16.47 -13.55 17.16
C LEU A 271 -17.87 -14.16 17.34
N PRO A 272 -18.15 -14.77 18.51
CA PRO A 272 -19.43 -15.40 18.79
C PRO A 272 -20.57 -14.38 18.78
N ILE A 273 -21.81 -14.88 18.80
CA ILE A 273 -23.02 -14.05 18.69
C ILE A 273 -23.09 -13.02 19.82
N GLU A 274 -22.73 -13.42 21.04
CA GLU A 274 -22.76 -12.56 22.23
C GLU A 274 -21.78 -11.38 22.09
N SER A 275 -20.55 -11.64 21.66
CA SER A 275 -19.54 -10.60 21.41
C SER A 275 -19.95 -9.70 20.24
N SER A 276 -20.57 -10.26 19.20
CA SER A 276 -21.12 -9.51 18.06
C SER A 276 -22.27 -8.58 18.48
N GLU A 277 -23.21 -9.06 19.30
CA GLU A 277 -24.30 -8.24 19.86
C GLU A 277 -23.75 -7.13 20.77
N GLN A 278 -22.70 -7.42 21.54
CA GLN A 278 -22.04 -6.41 22.37
C GLN A 278 -21.46 -5.27 21.52
N LEU A 279 -20.81 -5.58 20.41
CA LEU A 279 -20.26 -4.58 19.47
C LEU A 279 -21.37 -3.75 18.84
N ARG A 280 -22.44 -4.41 18.36
CA ARG A 280 -23.61 -3.74 17.78
C ARG A 280 -24.25 -2.77 18.75
N LYS A 281 -24.41 -3.14 20.01
CA LYS A 281 -25.00 -2.28 21.04
C LYS A 281 -24.12 -1.11 21.46
N ARG A 282 -22.79 -1.23 21.38
CA ARG A 282 -21.87 -0.25 21.99
C ARG A 282 -21.19 0.67 20.98
N LEU A 283 -20.85 0.18 19.79
CA LEU A 283 -20.17 0.98 18.76
C LEU A 283 -20.96 2.25 18.35
N PRO A 284 -22.30 2.20 18.17
CA PRO A 284 -23.06 3.40 17.80
C PRO A 284 -22.94 4.53 18.83
N TYR A 285 -22.68 4.22 20.10
CA TYR A 285 -22.63 5.19 21.20
C TYR A 285 -21.21 5.69 21.52
N THR A 286 -20.22 5.38 20.68
CA THR A 286 -18.84 5.88 20.84
C THR A 286 -18.68 7.37 20.53
N GLY A 287 -19.71 8.01 19.94
CA GLY A 287 -19.67 9.42 19.55
C GLY A 287 -18.87 9.70 18.27
N LYS A 288 -18.42 8.66 17.56
CA LYS A 288 -17.63 8.75 16.33
C LYS A 288 -18.40 8.17 15.14
N GLY A 289 -18.06 8.64 13.93
CA GLY A 289 -18.53 8.03 12.69
C GLY A 289 -17.81 6.71 12.37
N ILE A 290 -18.14 5.66 13.13
CA ILE A 290 -17.45 4.36 13.00
C ILE A 290 -17.90 3.61 11.75
N TRP A 291 -16.95 2.97 11.07
CA TRP A 291 -17.19 1.95 10.06
C TRP A 291 -16.55 0.66 10.56
N PHE A 292 -17.37 -0.31 10.96
CA PHE A 292 -16.90 -1.60 11.48
C PHE A 292 -17.52 -2.74 10.68
N GLU A 293 -16.71 -3.73 10.35
CA GLU A 293 -17.12 -4.96 9.69
C GLU A 293 -16.22 -6.10 10.14
N ALA A 294 -16.80 -7.23 10.56
CA ALA A 294 -16.03 -8.42 10.94
C ALA A 294 -16.75 -9.69 10.49
N SER A 295 -15.98 -10.69 10.03
CA SER A 295 -16.50 -12.07 9.91
C SER A 295 -17.03 -12.54 11.27
N CYS A 296 -18.14 -13.26 11.31
CA CYS A 296 -18.73 -13.77 12.54
C CYS A 296 -19.45 -15.11 12.31
N THR A 297 -19.68 -15.86 13.40
CA THR A 297 -20.48 -17.10 13.38
C THR A 297 -21.87 -16.86 12.78
N ASN A 298 -22.49 -17.94 12.29
CA ASN A 298 -23.86 -17.98 11.77
C ASN A 298 -24.84 -17.20 12.66
N TYR A 299 -25.22 -16.03 12.17
CA TYR A 299 -26.31 -15.23 12.69
C TYR A 299 -27.59 -15.58 11.95
N GLU A 300 -28.73 -15.46 12.63
CA GLU A 300 -30.00 -15.35 11.91
C GLU A 300 -29.94 -14.15 10.96
N GLN A 301 -30.17 -14.42 9.67
CA GLN A 301 -30.04 -13.44 8.60
C GLN A 301 -31.04 -12.28 8.75
N ASP A 302 -30.79 -11.18 8.03
CA ASP A 302 -31.75 -10.10 7.72
C ASP A 302 -32.14 -9.11 8.81
N LYS A 303 -31.43 -9.04 9.94
CA LYS A 303 -31.63 -7.97 10.93
C LYS A 303 -30.86 -6.71 10.53
N LYS A 304 -31.45 -5.91 9.63
CA LYS A 304 -30.97 -4.56 9.29
C LYS A 304 -31.81 -3.50 10.01
N TYR A 305 -31.17 -2.66 10.83
CA TYR A 305 -31.81 -1.51 11.46
C TYR A 305 -30.82 -0.35 11.62
N VAL A 306 -31.32 0.81 12.03
CA VAL A 306 -30.52 2.00 12.27
C VAL A 306 -30.64 2.39 13.74
N GLU A 307 -29.50 2.67 14.37
CA GLU A 307 -29.42 3.11 15.76
C GLU A 307 -28.32 4.19 15.89
N ASN A 308 -28.64 5.32 16.51
CA ASN A 308 -27.73 6.46 16.68
C ASN A 308 -26.91 6.83 15.43
N ASN A 309 -27.58 7.00 14.28
CA ASN A 309 -26.96 7.28 12.97
C ASN A 309 -26.00 6.21 12.45
N HIS A 310 -26.07 4.99 12.97
CA HIS A 310 -25.35 3.83 12.47
C HIS A 310 -26.33 2.83 11.90
N GLN A 311 -26.06 2.35 10.69
CA GLN A 311 -26.70 1.18 10.14
C GLN A 311 -26.03 -0.07 10.71
N LEU A 312 -26.83 -0.93 11.29
CA LEU A 312 -26.43 -2.25 11.78
C LEU A 312 -27.00 -3.29 10.82
N SER A 313 -26.15 -4.18 10.34
CA SER A 313 -26.59 -5.31 9.52
C SER A 313 -25.75 -6.55 9.78
N VAL A 314 -26.33 -7.69 9.46
CA VAL A 314 -25.59 -8.93 9.26
C VAL A 314 -25.76 -9.30 7.80
N ASP A 315 -24.66 -9.23 7.06
CA ASP A 315 -24.66 -9.51 5.62
C ASP A 315 -24.10 -10.92 5.41
N SER A 316 -24.89 -11.80 4.78
CA SER A 316 -24.38 -13.07 4.29
C SER A 316 -23.72 -12.85 2.94
N ARG A 317 -22.46 -13.27 2.79
CA ARG A 317 -21.74 -13.21 1.53
C ARG A 317 -21.46 -14.65 1.10
N ASP A 318 -22.04 -15.07 -0.02
CA ASP A 318 -22.08 -16.46 -0.49
C ASP A 318 -20.78 -17.26 -0.29
N ILE A 319 -19.63 -16.64 -0.58
CA ILE A 319 -18.30 -17.28 -0.49
C ILE A 319 -17.49 -16.89 0.75
N PHE A 320 -17.94 -15.91 1.52
CA PHE A 320 -17.17 -15.31 2.61
C PHE A 320 -17.81 -15.49 3.99
N GLY A 321 -18.94 -16.21 4.07
CA GLY A 321 -19.68 -16.38 5.31
C GLY A 321 -20.42 -15.11 5.74
N ASN A 322 -20.77 -15.04 7.02
CA ASN A 322 -21.53 -13.94 7.58
C ASN A 322 -20.62 -12.84 8.11
N PHE A 323 -21.04 -11.60 7.93
CA PHE A 323 -20.37 -10.43 8.46
C PHE A 323 -21.30 -9.63 9.34
N VAL A 324 -20.87 -9.32 10.55
CA VAL A 324 -21.51 -8.29 11.36
C VAL A 324 -20.96 -6.93 10.92
N SER A 325 -21.86 -5.96 10.72
CA SER A 325 -21.49 -4.61 10.30
C SER A 325 -22.17 -3.54 11.14
N VAL A 326 -21.40 -2.52 11.52
CA VAL A 326 -21.87 -1.29 12.15
C VAL A 326 -21.24 -0.12 11.40
N LYS A 327 -22.02 0.55 10.57
CA LYS A 327 -21.53 1.63 9.69
C LYS A 327 -22.29 2.91 9.97
N HIS A 328 -21.58 3.98 10.31
CA HIS A 328 -22.17 5.30 10.37
C HIS A 328 -22.79 5.66 9.02
N THR A 329 -23.94 6.32 9.05
CA THR A 329 -24.74 6.66 7.86
C THR A 329 -23.97 7.44 6.81
N SER A 330 -23.04 8.31 7.22
CA SER A 330 -22.13 9.05 6.32
C SER A 330 -21.06 8.19 5.64
N ARG A 331 -20.93 6.91 6.01
CA ARG A 331 -19.88 5.99 5.55
C ARG A 331 -20.43 4.71 4.92
N ILE A 332 -21.74 4.63 4.68
CA ILE A 332 -22.40 3.43 4.13
C ILE A 332 -21.79 3.02 2.78
N ASP A 333 -21.47 4.00 1.94
CA ASP A 333 -20.91 3.77 0.60
C ASP A 333 -19.40 3.52 0.61
N GLU A 334 -18.74 3.70 1.75
CA GLU A 334 -17.32 3.41 1.86
C GLU A 334 -17.06 1.91 1.77
N LYS A 335 -16.01 1.56 1.03
CA LYS A 335 -15.48 0.20 0.91
C LYS A 335 -14.01 0.19 1.28
N PHE A 336 -13.49 -0.98 1.65
CA PHE A 336 -12.06 -1.22 1.51
C PHE A 336 -11.78 -1.59 0.05
N ASP A 337 -10.59 -1.25 -0.44
CA ASP A 337 -10.15 -1.63 -1.78
C ASP A 337 -9.96 -3.17 -1.79
N ASN A 338 -11.03 -3.88 -2.15
CA ASN A 338 -11.10 -5.35 -2.22
C ASN A 338 -10.36 -5.85 -3.49
N ASP A 339 -9.08 -5.52 -3.60
CA ASP A 339 -8.15 -6.05 -4.61
C ASP A 339 -7.56 -7.42 -4.19
N VAL A 340 -8.13 -8.09 -3.17
CA VAL A 340 -7.61 -9.41 -2.76
C VAL A 340 -8.21 -10.45 -3.69
N ASP A 341 -7.43 -10.89 -4.68
CA ASP A 341 -7.60 -12.19 -5.32
C ASP A 341 -7.33 -13.25 -4.24
N ILE A 342 -8.37 -13.69 -3.52
CA ILE A 342 -8.28 -14.78 -2.51
C ILE A 342 -8.24 -16.16 -3.22
N THR A 343 -8.08 -16.20 -4.53
CA THR A 343 -8.18 -17.39 -5.38
C THR A 343 -6.83 -18.05 -5.73
N ARG A 344 -5.73 -17.70 -5.04
CA ARG A 344 -4.42 -18.34 -5.26
C ARG A 344 -3.94 -19.15 -4.07
#